data_AF-A0A8T4J1I6-F1
#
_entry.id   AF-A0A8T4J1I6-F1
#
_cell.length_a   1.000
_cell.length_b   1.000
_cell.length_c   1.000
_cell.angle_alpha   90.00
_cell.angle_beta   90.00
_cell.angle_gamma   90.00
#
_symmetry.space_group_name_H-M   'P 1'
#
loop_
_entity.id
_entity.type
_entity.pdbx_description
1 polymer ?
#
loop_
_entity_poly.entity_id
_entity_poly.type
_entity_poly.pdbx_seq_one_letter_code
_entity_poly.pdbx_strand_id
1 'polypeptide(L)'
;MDLTLRLSQQPEADELLSRSPLAAMIGMLLDQQVPMEWAFAGPYTIARRMGGDDLDAHEIAARDPEEFAALLSEKPAVHRYPGSMAKRVQQLCQYLVEHYDGDASAVWRDVSTGRELLSRLNDLPGYGKQKSQIFLALLGKRLGVTPEGWREAAGSYGDKDAYRSAADITGPESLDKVRAHKQEMKRAAKTAKATKATPKK
;
A
#
# COMPACT_ATOMS: atom_id res chain seq x y z
N MET A 1 3.45 1.56 22.81
CA MET A 1 2.40 2.40 22.19
C MET A 1 1.84 1.61 21.04
N ASP A 2 0.61 1.13 21.16
CA ASP A 2 -0.16 0.52 20.07
C ASP A 2 -0.33 1.55 18.96
N LEU A 3 0.54 1.48 17.95
CA LEU A 3 0.43 2.31 16.76
C LEU A 3 -0.49 1.61 15.77
N THR A 4 -1.78 1.54 16.11
CA THR A 4 -2.80 1.16 15.15
C THR A 4 -2.75 2.14 13.98
N LEU A 5 -2.55 1.61 12.77
CA LEU A 5 -2.73 2.34 11.53
C LEU A 5 -4.15 2.91 11.47
N ARG A 6 -4.34 4.05 10.81
CA ARG A 6 -5.65 4.71 10.67
C ARG A 6 -5.87 5.10 9.22
N LEU A 7 -5.74 4.12 8.34
CA LEU A 7 -5.66 4.34 6.89
C LEU A 7 -7.01 4.06 6.23
N SER A 8 -7.71 3.03 6.67
CA SER A 8 -9.01 2.61 6.14
C SER A 8 -10.17 3.37 6.77
N GLN A 9 -9.96 3.97 7.95
CA GLN A 9 -11.00 4.60 8.78
C GLN A 9 -12.07 3.61 9.25
N GLN A 10 -11.75 2.32 9.26
CA GLN A 10 -12.56 1.22 9.76
C GLN A 10 -11.73 0.48 10.82
N PRO A 11 -12.12 0.49 12.10
CA PRO A 11 -11.29 -0.03 13.19
C PRO A 11 -10.76 -1.45 12.95
N GLU A 12 -11.59 -2.36 12.45
CA GLU A 12 -11.24 -3.76 12.22
C GLU A 12 -10.26 -3.93 11.06
N ALA A 13 -10.42 -3.14 9.99
CA ALA A 13 -9.47 -3.16 8.87
C ALA A 13 -8.13 -2.51 9.26
N ASP A 14 -8.18 -1.42 10.04
CA ASP A 14 -7.02 -0.73 10.58
C ASP A 14 -6.24 -1.62 11.56
N GLU A 15 -6.92 -2.44 12.37
CA GLU A 15 -6.31 -3.46 13.21
C GLU A 15 -5.58 -4.52 12.36
N LEU A 16 -6.24 -5.09 11.35
CA LEU A 16 -5.60 -6.04 10.43
C LEU A 16 -4.36 -5.44 9.76
N LEU A 17 -4.45 -4.23 9.22
CA LEU A 17 -3.30 -3.55 8.59
C LEU A 17 -2.12 -3.36 9.55
N SER A 18 -2.40 -3.18 10.85
CA SER A 18 -1.38 -2.92 11.86
C SER A 18 -0.59 -4.17 12.23
N ARG A 19 -1.24 -5.34 12.24
CA ARG A 19 -0.64 -6.61 12.66
C ARG A 19 -0.20 -7.51 11.50
N SER A 20 -0.75 -7.33 10.30
CA SER A 20 -0.50 -8.21 9.15
C SER A 20 0.37 -7.52 8.08
N PRO A 21 1.65 -7.93 7.95
CA PRO A 21 2.55 -7.48 6.89
C PRO A 21 1.96 -7.61 5.49
N LEU A 22 1.30 -8.75 5.21
CA LEU A 22 0.68 -9.02 3.92
C LEU A 22 -0.51 -8.08 3.66
N ALA A 23 -1.35 -7.84 4.67
CA ALA A 23 -2.45 -6.89 4.54
C ALA A 23 -1.96 -5.46 4.25
N ALA A 24 -0.91 -5.01 4.93
CA ALA A 24 -0.30 -3.70 4.65
C ALA A 24 0.22 -3.59 3.21
N MET A 25 0.90 -4.64 2.72
CA MET A 25 1.38 -4.68 1.32
C MET A 25 0.23 -4.69 0.30
N ILE A 26 -0.84 -5.46 0.54
CA ILE A 26 -1.99 -5.51 -0.35
C ILE A 26 -2.74 -4.18 -0.34
N GLY A 27 -2.92 -3.55 0.82
CA GLY A 27 -3.55 -2.22 0.91
C GLY A 27 -2.80 -1.17 0.09
N MET A 28 -1.46 -1.17 0.17
CA MET A 28 -0.61 -0.30 -0.64
C MET A 28 -0.65 -0.65 -2.14
N LEU A 29 -0.73 -1.94 -2.49
CA LEU A 29 -0.91 -2.38 -3.87
C LEU A 29 -2.21 -1.82 -4.45
N LEU A 30 -3.30 -1.85 -3.67
CA LEU A 30 -4.63 -1.38 -4.02
C LEU A 30 -4.78 0.15 -4.00
N ASP A 31 -3.88 0.92 -3.35
CA ASP A 31 -3.90 2.40 -3.32
C ASP A 31 -3.50 2.99 -4.67
N GLN A 32 -4.38 2.81 -5.65
CA GLN A 32 -4.26 3.38 -6.98
C GLN A 32 -5.64 3.70 -7.50
N GLN A 33 -5.82 4.94 -7.98
CA GLN A 33 -7.03 5.30 -8.72
C GLN A 33 -8.36 5.19 -7.93
N VAL A 34 -8.33 4.90 -6.63
CA VAL A 34 -9.47 4.94 -5.70
C VAL A 34 -9.12 5.83 -4.50
N PRO A 35 -10.09 6.23 -3.67
CA PRO A 35 -9.80 6.77 -2.34
C PRO A 35 -8.92 5.80 -1.54
N MET A 36 -7.95 6.34 -0.84
CA MET A 36 -6.96 5.57 -0.07
C MET A 36 -7.65 4.73 1.01
N GLU A 37 -8.66 5.28 1.67
CA GLU A 37 -9.45 4.62 2.71
C GLU A 37 -10.12 3.33 2.17
N TRP A 38 -10.64 3.39 0.94
CA TRP A 38 -11.21 2.21 0.28
C TRP A 38 -10.13 1.18 -0.05
N ALA A 39 -8.99 1.61 -0.61
CA ALA A 39 -7.88 0.71 -0.91
C ALA A 39 -7.38 -0.04 0.35
N PHE A 40 -7.19 0.68 1.45
CA PHE A 40 -6.70 0.10 2.71
C PHE A 40 -7.77 -0.71 3.46
N ALA A 41 -9.07 -0.53 3.17
CA ALA A 41 -10.12 -1.47 3.62
C ALA A 41 -10.16 -2.78 2.80
N GLY A 42 -9.53 -2.80 1.62
CA GLY A 42 -9.53 -3.93 0.71
C GLY A 42 -9.00 -5.26 1.32
N PRO A 43 -7.83 -5.28 1.99
CA PRO A 43 -7.30 -6.48 2.64
C PRO A 43 -8.29 -7.13 3.61
N TYR A 44 -8.96 -6.34 4.44
CA TYR A 44 -9.97 -6.84 5.38
C TYR A 44 -11.16 -7.45 4.66
N THR A 45 -11.65 -6.80 3.60
CA THR A 45 -12.75 -7.33 2.80
C THR A 45 -12.37 -8.67 2.16
N ILE A 46 -11.14 -8.81 1.66
CA ILE A 46 -10.62 -10.06 1.10
C ILE A 46 -10.57 -11.15 2.17
N ALA A 47 -9.98 -10.88 3.34
CA ALA A 47 -9.86 -11.84 4.45
C ALA A 47 -11.23 -12.37 4.88
N ARG A 48 -12.20 -11.47 5.08
CA ARG A 48 -13.57 -11.84 5.47
C ARG A 48 -14.27 -12.72 4.43
N ARG A 49 -14.08 -12.44 3.13
CA ARG A 49 -14.65 -13.25 2.04
C ARG A 49 -13.96 -14.61 1.88
N MET A 50 -12.69 -14.70 2.24
CA MET A 50 -11.96 -15.97 2.32
C MET A 50 -12.28 -16.76 3.59
N GLY A 51 -13.08 -16.20 4.51
CA GLY A 51 -13.51 -16.86 5.74
C GLY A 51 -12.52 -16.75 6.90
N GLY A 52 -11.46 -15.94 6.76
CA GLY A 52 -10.42 -15.73 7.77
C GLY A 52 -10.52 -14.39 8.50
N ASP A 53 -9.65 -14.24 9.49
CA ASP A 53 -9.33 -12.98 10.18
C ASP A 53 -8.01 -12.36 9.70
N ASP A 54 -7.16 -13.12 8.99
CA ASP A 54 -5.95 -12.65 8.31
C ASP A 54 -5.89 -13.14 6.84
N LEU A 55 -4.82 -12.80 6.14
CA LEU A 55 -4.51 -13.19 4.79
C LEU A 55 -3.31 -14.14 4.80
N ASP A 56 -3.38 -15.19 3.99
CA ASP A 56 -2.27 -16.11 3.76
C ASP A 56 -1.82 -16.03 2.28
N ALA A 57 -0.51 -15.89 2.06
CA ALA A 57 0.03 -15.75 0.71
C ALA A 57 -0.09 -17.03 -0.11
N HIS A 58 0.05 -18.21 0.51
CA HIS A 58 -0.08 -19.50 -0.17
C HIS A 58 -1.53 -19.73 -0.61
N GLU A 59 -2.50 -19.47 0.27
CA GLU A 59 -3.92 -19.60 -0.05
C GLU A 59 -4.36 -18.69 -1.19
N ILE A 60 -3.91 -17.43 -1.19
CA ILE A 60 -4.23 -16.47 -2.26
C ILE A 60 -3.54 -16.88 -3.57
N ALA A 61 -2.27 -17.30 -3.51
CA ALA A 61 -1.49 -17.69 -4.68
C ALA A 61 -2.02 -18.96 -5.36
N ALA A 62 -2.54 -19.92 -4.58
CA ALA A 62 -3.03 -21.21 -5.05
C ALA A 62 -4.49 -21.19 -5.52
N ARG A 63 -5.25 -20.13 -5.21
CA ARG A 63 -6.67 -20.03 -5.57
C ARG A 63 -6.87 -19.90 -7.08
N ASP A 64 -7.96 -20.47 -7.59
CA ASP A 64 -8.37 -20.28 -8.98
C ASP A 64 -8.51 -18.77 -9.31
N PRO A 65 -7.88 -18.28 -10.40
CA PRO A 65 -7.88 -16.86 -10.73
C PRO A 65 -9.27 -16.28 -11.01
N GLU A 66 -10.19 -17.05 -11.59
CA GLU A 66 -11.55 -16.60 -11.90
C GLU A 66 -12.39 -16.53 -10.62
N GLU A 67 -12.26 -17.53 -9.74
CA GLU A 67 -12.90 -17.53 -8.43
C GLU A 67 -12.40 -16.37 -7.56
N PHE A 68 -11.09 -16.11 -7.53
CA PHE A 68 -10.55 -14.99 -6.75
C PHE A 68 -10.97 -13.63 -7.33
N ALA A 69 -11.00 -13.50 -8.66
CA ALA A 69 -11.53 -12.30 -9.31
C ALA A 69 -13.02 -12.08 -8.99
N ALA A 70 -13.83 -13.15 -8.99
CA ALA A 70 -15.23 -13.09 -8.60
C ALA A 70 -15.39 -12.67 -7.13
N LEU A 71 -14.56 -13.23 -6.23
CA LEU A 71 -14.51 -12.87 -4.82
C LEU A 71 -14.24 -11.37 -4.62
N LEU A 72 -13.29 -10.77 -5.34
CA LEU A 72 -13.04 -9.33 -5.23
C LEU A 72 -14.13 -8.47 -5.91
N SER A 73 -14.90 -9.06 -6.84
CA SER A 73 -15.95 -8.38 -7.61
C SER A 73 -17.32 -8.37 -6.93
N GLU A 74 -17.54 -9.25 -5.94
CA GLU A 74 -18.77 -9.27 -5.14
C GLU A 74 -19.05 -7.87 -4.55
N LYS A 75 -20.31 -7.44 -4.57
CA LYS A 75 -20.71 -6.09 -4.16
C LYS A 75 -20.81 -5.96 -2.64
N PRO A 76 -20.30 -4.88 -2.03
CA PRO A 76 -19.53 -3.80 -2.66
C PRO A 76 -18.13 -4.29 -3.08
N ALA A 77 -17.71 -3.97 -4.30
CA ALA A 77 -16.45 -4.47 -4.85
C ALA A 77 -15.23 -3.97 -4.05
N VAL A 78 -14.18 -4.79 -3.97
CA VAL A 78 -12.93 -4.44 -3.27
C VAL A 78 -12.21 -3.26 -3.92
N HIS A 79 -12.40 -3.08 -5.22
CA HIS A 79 -11.78 -2.00 -5.98
C HIS A 79 -12.67 -1.62 -7.16
N ARG A 80 -12.47 -0.42 -7.75
CA ARG A 80 -13.14 -0.02 -9.00
C ARG A 80 -12.73 -0.84 -10.24
N TYR A 81 -11.69 -1.67 -10.11
CA TYR A 81 -11.14 -2.56 -11.14
C TYR A 81 -10.87 -3.95 -10.54
N PRO A 82 -11.90 -4.66 -10.06
CA PRO A 82 -11.72 -5.80 -9.16
C PRO A 82 -10.95 -6.95 -9.81
N GLY A 83 -11.28 -7.35 -11.04
CA GLY A 83 -10.56 -8.42 -11.74
C GLY A 83 -9.07 -8.12 -11.99
N SER A 84 -8.73 -6.89 -12.39
CA SER A 84 -7.31 -6.51 -12.59
C SER A 84 -6.55 -6.46 -11.27
N MET A 85 -7.19 -5.99 -10.19
CA MET A 85 -6.56 -5.97 -8.87
C MET A 85 -6.44 -7.37 -8.27
N ALA A 86 -7.40 -8.27 -8.49
CA ALA A 86 -7.31 -9.67 -8.07
C ALA A 86 -6.06 -10.34 -8.66
N LYS A 87 -5.85 -10.20 -9.98
CA LYS A 87 -4.65 -10.72 -10.64
C LYS A 87 -3.36 -10.16 -10.02
N ARG A 88 -3.31 -8.85 -9.75
CA ARG A 88 -2.11 -8.22 -9.16
C ARG A 88 -1.86 -8.69 -7.73
N VAL A 89 -2.90 -8.89 -6.94
CA VAL A 89 -2.80 -9.43 -5.58
C VAL A 89 -2.27 -10.86 -5.63
N GLN A 90 -2.78 -11.72 -6.52
CA GLN A 90 -2.23 -13.07 -6.70
C GLN A 90 -0.77 -13.05 -7.14
N GLN A 91 -0.40 -12.18 -8.08
CA GLN A 91 1.00 -12.04 -8.52
C GLN A 91 1.93 -11.63 -7.38
N LEU A 92 1.49 -10.70 -6.51
CA LEU A 92 2.24 -10.33 -5.32
C LEU A 92 2.40 -11.53 -4.39
N CYS A 93 1.32 -12.26 -4.09
CA CYS A 93 1.37 -13.44 -3.23
C CYS A 93 2.24 -14.56 -3.81
N GLN A 94 2.17 -14.82 -5.12
CA GLN A 94 3.03 -15.78 -5.82
C GLN A 94 4.51 -15.41 -5.69
N TYR A 95 4.87 -14.14 -5.88
CA TYR A 95 6.23 -13.66 -5.69
C TYR A 95 6.71 -13.83 -4.25
N LEU A 96 5.83 -13.56 -3.26
CA LEU A 96 6.15 -13.78 -1.85
C LEU A 96 6.33 -15.27 -1.53
N VAL A 97 5.52 -16.16 -2.09
CA VAL A 97 5.70 -17.61 -1.96
C VAL A 97 7.03 -18.06 -2.55
N GLU A 98 7.34 -17.62 -3.76
CA GLU A 98 8.56 -18.04 -4.49
C GLU A 98 9.85 -17.54 -3.83
N HIS A 99 9.88 -16.29 -3.37
CA HIS A 99 11.12 -15.65 -2.91
C HIS A 99 11.23 -15.48 -1.39
N TYR A 100 10.12 -15.63 -0.66
CA TYR A 100 10.02 -15.34 0.78
C TYR A 100 9.19 -16.39 1.54
N ASP A 101 8.92 -17.56 0.95
CA ASP A 101 8.13 -18.65 1.55
C ASP A 101 6.73 -18.22 2.04
N GLY A 102 6.18 -17.17 1.41
CA GLY A 102 4.89 -16.58 1.74
C GLY A 102 4.94 -15.57 2.91
N ASP A 103 6.09 -15.41 3.57
CA ASP A 103 6.26 -14.44 4.67
C ASP A 103 6.54 -13.03 4.12
N ALA A 104 5.49 -12.21 4.05
CA ALA A 104 5.61 -10.80 3.66
C ALA A 104 6.60 -10.01 4.53
N SER A 105 6.78 -10.32 5.81
CA SER A 105 7.72 -9.60 6.67
C SER A 105 9.18 -9.92 6.37
N ALA A 106 9.49 -11.07 5.75
CA ALA A 106 10.85 -11.43 5.33
C ALA A 106 11.41 -10.46 4.27
N VAL A 107 10.55 -9.69 3.60
CA VAL A 107 10.99 -8.60 2.71
C VAL A 107 11.84 -7.57 3.44
N TRP A 108 11.61 -7.31 4.73
CA TRP A 108 12.36 -6.33 5.53
C TRP A 108 13.02 -6.86 6.80
N ARG A 109 12.69 -8.08 7.25
CA ARG A 109 13.16 -8.67 8.52
C ARG A 109 14.68 -8.62 8.67
N ASP A 110 15.41 -8.98 7.61
CA ASP A 110 16.87 -9.13 7.63
C ASP A 110 17.60 -8.04 6.83
N VAL A 111 16.93 -6.92 6.56
CA VAL A 111 17.51 -5.83 5.78
C VAL A 111 18.27 -4.86 6.68
N SER A 112 19.53 -4.58 6.32
CA SER A 112 20.40 -3.70 7.08
C SER A 112 20.28 -2.22 6.67
N THR A 113 19.92 -1.95 5.41
CA THR A 113 19.88 -0.58 4.87
C THR A 113 18.56 -0.23 4.19
N GLY A 114 18.17 1.04 4.27
CA GLY A 114 17.02 1.59 3.57
C GLY A 114 17.11 1.45 2.05
N ARG A 115 18.33 1.47 1.48
CA ARG A 115 18.55 1.28 0.05
C ARG A 115 18.23 -0.15 -0.38
N GLU A 116 18.69 -1.13 0.39
CA GLU A 116 18.36 -2.54 0.16
C GLU A 116 16.86 -2.77 0.30
N LEU A 117 16.23 -2.22 1.35
CA LEU A 117 14.79 -2.36 1.55
C LEU A 117 14.00 -1.75 0.39
N LEU A 118 14.40 -0.55 -0.07
CA LEU A 118 13.79 0.07 -1.24
C LEU A 118 13.95 -0.79 -2.49
N SER A 119 15.11 -1.45 -2.68
CA SER A 119 15.33 -2.36 -3.80
C SER A 119 14.34 -3.52 -3.74
N ARG A 120 14.26 -4.25 -2.62
CA ARG A 120 13.34 -5.39 -2.45
C ARG A 120 11.88 -4.97 -2.65
N LEU A 121 11.49 -3.78 -2.16
CA LEU A 121 10.16 -3.22 -2.38
C LEU A 121 9.89 -2.80 -3.82
N ASN A 122 10.89 -2.48 -4.63
CA ASN A 122 10.71 -2.20 -6.06
C ASN A 122 10.54 -3.48 -6.88
N ASP A 123 11.09 -4.60 -6.40
CA ASP A 123 10.99 -5.89 -7.09
C ASP A 123 9.61 -6.55 -6.92
N LEU A 124 8.83 -6.12 -5.91
CA LEU A 124 7.47 -6.62 -5.68
C LEU A 124 6.53 -6.33 -6.89
N PRO A 125 5.78 -7.32 -7.39
CA PRO A 125 4.80 -7.11 -8.44
C PRO A 125 3.77 -6.01 -8.08
N GLY A 126 3.61 -5.04 -8.99
CA GLY A 126 2.68 -3.91 -8.80
C GLY A 126 3.20 -2.79 -7.90
N TYR A 127 4.47 -2.88 -7.47
CA TYR A 127 5.23 -1.81 -6.87
C TYR A 127 6.11 -1.14 -7.91
N GLY A 128 6.28 0.16 -7.73
CA GLY A 128 7.22 0.97 -8.51
C GLY A 128 7.73 2.08 -7.62
N LYS A 129 8.79 2.75 -8.06
CA LYS A 129 9.60 3.68 -7.23
C LYS A 129 8.81 4.50 -6.22
N GLN A 130 7.80 5.23 -6.67
CA GLN A 130 7.01 6.09 -5.78
C GLN A 130 6.25 5.28 -4.69
N LYS A 131 5.58 4.19 -5.09
CA LYS A 131 4.85 3.33 -4.15
C LYS A 131 5.78 2.68 -3.15
N SER A 132 6.93 2.18 -3.62
CA SER A 132 7.95 1.57 -2.76
C SER A 132 8.53 2.58 -1.77
N GLN A 133 8.75 3.83 -2.17
CA GLN A 133 9.17 4.90 -1.27
C GLN A 133 8.11 5.27 -0.23
N ILE A 134 6.84 5.35 -0.62
CA ILE A 134 5.73 5.60 0.32
C ILE A 134 5.60 4.44 1.31
N PHE A 135 5.69 3.20 0.83
CA PHE A 135 5.59 2.03 1.70
C PHE A 135 6.79 1.91 2.64
N LEU A 136 8.00 2.20 2.17
CA LEU A 136 9.19 2.33 3.02
C LEU A 136 8.99 3.39 4.10
N ALA A 137 8.43 4.55 3.75
CA ALA A 137 8.11 5.57 4.73
C ALA A 137 7.06 5.09 5.74
N LEU A 138 6.04 4.35 5.31
CA LEU A 138 5.00 3.79 6.18
C LEU A 138 5.61 2.80 7.17
N LEU A 139 6.44 1.89 6.68
CA LEU A 139 7.18 0.91 7.45
C LEU A 139 8.02 1.60 8.55
N GLY A 140 8.82 2.62 8.21
CA GLY A 140 9.68 3.30 9.18
C GLY A 140 8.95 4.26 10.12
N LYS A 141 7.96 5.01 9.64
CA LYS A 141 7.22 6.00 10.45
C LYS A 141 6.18 5.38 11.38
N ARG A 142 5.58 4.26 10.97
CA ARG A 142 4.38 3.73 11.62
C ARG A 142 4.57 2.31 12.18
N LEU A 143 5.41 1.50 11.54
CA LEU A 143 5.59 0.08 11.88
C LEU A 143 6.97 -0.26 12.45
N GLY A 144 7.82 0.74 12.73
CA GLY A 144 9.09 0.57 13.44
C GLY A 144 10.23 -0.05 12.62
N VAL A 145 10.03 -0.32 11.32
CA VAL A 145 11.05 -0.90 10.44
C VAL A 145 12.03 0.20 9.99
N THR A 146 13.16 0.30 10.69
CA THR A 146 14.07 1.45 10.61
C THR A 146 15.52 1.08 10.26
N PRO A 147 15.78 0.38 9.14
CA PRO A 147 17.15 0.09 8.71
C PRO A 147 17.94 1.36 8.40
N GLU A 148 19.27 1.29 8.40
CA GLU A 148 20.13 2.46 8.24
C GLU A 148 19.82 3.21 6.93
N GLY A 149 19.57 4.52 7.01
CA GLY A 149 19.30 5.34 5.83
C GLY A 149 17.89 5.18 5.22
N TRP A 150 16.92 4.63 5.95
CA TRP A 150 15.55 4.43 5.44
C TRP A 150 14.83 5.72 5.05
N ARG A 151 15.08 6.85 5.74
CA ARG A 151 14.44 8.14 5.41
C ARG A 151 14.93 8.66 4.08
N GLU A 152 16.24 8.60 3.85
CA GLU A 152 16.91 9.00 2.63
C GLU A 152 16.44 8.16 1.46
N ALA A 153 16.32 6.84 1.65
CA ALA A 153 15.80 5.92 0.64
C ALA A 153 14.31 6.20 0.31
N ALA A 154 13.49 6.50 1.32
CA ALA A 154 12.11 6.95 1.12
C ALA A 154 12.01 8.34 0.43
N GLY A 155 13.13 9.04 0.28
CA GLY A 155 13.20 10.37 -0.31
C GLY A 155 12.29 11.35 0.42
N SER A 156 11.53 12.12 -0.35
CA SER A 156 10.62 13.15 0.18
C SER A 156 9.52 12.58 1.11
N TYR A 157 9.25 11.27 1.07
CA TYR A 157 8.32 10.62 1.98
C TYR A 157 8.94 10.28 3.34
N GLY A 158 10.27 10.28 3.44
CA GLY A 158 11.03 10.07 4.67
C GLY A 158 11.11 11.29 5.59
N ASP A 159 10.81 12.49 5.09
CA ASP A 159 10.85 13.75 5.85
C ASP A 159 9.98 13.66 7.11
N LYS A 160 10.53 14.06 8.27
CA LYS A 160 9.85 13.95 9.57
C LYS A 160 8.51 14.72 9.65
N ASP A 161 8.45 15.88 9.01
CA ASP A 161 7.33 16.82 9.06
C ASP A 161 6.48 16.77 7.78
N ALA A 162 6.58 15.68 7.01
CA ALA A 162 5.78 15.49 5.80
C ALA A 162 4.31 15.18 6.11
N TYR A 163 3.42 15.64 5.24
CA TYR A 163 2.02 15.24 5.15
C TYR A 163 1.67 14.94 3.68
N ARG A 164 2.41 14.00 3.08
CA ARG A 164 2.40 13.74 1.64
C ARG A 164 1.70 12.43 1.28
N SER A 165 1.63 11.47 2.21
CA SER A 165 1.26 10.09 1.91
C SER A 165 0.60 9.37 3.08
N ALA A 166 0.21 8.10 2.85
CA ALA A 166 -0.33 7.22 3.89
C ALA A 166 0.62 7.08 5.10
N ALA A 167 1.93 7.16 4.87
CA ALA A 167 2.94 7.10 5.93
C ALA A 167 2.84 8.23 6.98
N ASP A 168 2.17 9.32 6.63
CA ASP A 168 2.08 10.53 7.45
C ASP A 168 0.79 10.59 8.26
N ILE A 169 -0.06 9.55 8.17
CA ILE A 169 -1.38 9.53 8.79
C ILE A 169 -1.27 8.88 10.18
N THR A 170 -1.51 9.70 11.19
CA THR A 170 -1.49 9.35 12.61
C THR A 170 -2.86 9.48 13.28
N GLY A 171 -3.78 10.19 12.63
CA GLY A 171 -5.14 10.46 13.10
C GLY A 171 -5.88 11.44 12.18
N PRO A 172 -7.10 11.89 12.57
CA PRO A 172 -7.96 12.72 11.74
C PRO A 172 -7.28 13.98 11.18
N GLU A 173 -6.58 14.74 12.02
CA GLU A 173 -5.92 15.98 11.59
C GLU A 173 -4.84 15.75 10.53
N SER A 174 -4.03 14.70 10.69
CA SER A 174 -2.99 14.35 9.72
C SER A 174 -3.57 13.82 8.41
N LEU A 175 -4.71 13.12 8.46
CA LEU A 175 -5.43 12.67 7.27
C LEU A 175 -5.91 13.86 6.45
N ASP A 176 -6.46 14.88 7.10
CA ASP A 176 -6.93 16.09 6.43
C ASP A 176 -5.76 16.85 5.77
N LYS A 177 -4.60 16.94 6.43
CA LYS A 177 -3.38 17.52 5.84
C LYS A 177 -2.91 16.73 4.61
N VAL A 178 -2.89 15.40 4.68
CA VAL A 178 -2.50 14.54 3.54
C VAL A 178 -3.48 14.69 2.37
N ARG A 179 -4.79 14.78 2.65
CA ARG A 179 -5.82 15.04 1.63
C ARG A 179 -5.62 16.40 0.97
N ALA A 180 -5.38 17.45 1.75
CA ALA A 180 -5.10 18.79 1.24
C ALA A 180 -3.87 18.77 0.31
N HIS A 181 -2.77 18.16 0.73
CA HIS A 181 -1.57 18.03 -0.07
C HIS A 181 -1.81 17.26 -1.38
N LYS A 182 -2.50 16.11 -1.34
CA LYS A 182 -2.85 15.34 -2.56
C LYS A 182 -3.70 16.16 -3.53
N GLN A 183 -4.64 16.97 -3.02
CA GLN A 183 -5.47 17.85 -3.84
C GLN A 183 -4.65 18.97 -4.49
N GLU A 184 -3.76 19.62 -3.75
CA GLU A 184 -2.85 20.66 -4.27
C GLU A 184 -1.95 20.12 -5.38
N MET A 185 -1.32 18.96 -5.16
CA MET A 185 -0.46 18.32 -6.17
C MET A 185 -1.24 17.94 -7.43
N LYS A 186 -2.48 17.45 -7.29
CA LYS A 186 -3.35 17.16 -8.44
C LYS A 186 -3.72 18.43 -9.21
N ARG A 187 -3.98 19.54 -8.51
CA ARG A 187 -4.25 20.85 -9.13
C ARG A 187 -3.01 21.34 -9.87
N ALA A 188 -1.83 21.31 -9.25
CA ALA A 188 -0.57 21.70 -9.86
C ALA A 188 -0.24 20.87 -11.12
N ALA A 189 -0.43 19.56 -11.07
CA ALA A 189 -0.19 18.67 -12.21
C ALA A 189 -1.15 18.96 -13.38
N LYS A 190 -2.43 19.26 -13.10
CA LYS A 190 -3.39 19.70 -14.12
C LYS A 190 -2.96 21.02 -14.77
N THR A 191 -2.56 22.00 -13.97
CA THR A 191 -2.06 23.30 -14.47
C THR A 191 -0.83 23.12 -15.35
N ALA A 192 0.17 22.36 -14.90
CA ALA A 192 1.39 22.09 -15.68
C ALA A 192 1.09 21.38 -17.01
N LYS A 193 0.12 20.45 -17.03
CA LYS A 193 -0.31 19.77 -18.25
C LYS A 193 -1.02 20.72 -19.21
N ALA A 194 -1.85 21.64 -18.71
CA ALA A 194 -2.51 22.66 -19.53
C ALA A 194 -1.51 23.66 -20.12
N THR A 195 -0.51 24.09 -19.35
CA THR A 195 0.56 24.98 -19.84
C THR A 195 1.40 24.32 -20.93
N LYS A 196 1.72 23.03 -20.80
CA LYS A 196 2.46 22.27 -21.83
C LYS A 196 1.65 22.00 -23.10
N ALA A 197 0.32 21.99 -23.03
CA ALA A 197 -0.56 21.71 -24.17
C ALA A 197 -0.85 22.94 -25.04
N THR A 198 -0.40 24.14 -24.64
CA THR A 198 -0.59 25.39 -25.40
C THR A 198 0.72 25.75 -26.09
N PRO A 199 0.88 25.58 -27.42
CA PRO A 199 2.10 26.01 -28.12
C PRO A 199 2.16 27.54 -28.14
N LYS A 200 3.35 28.11 -27.94
CA LYS A 200 3.59 29.53 -28.22
C LYS A 200 3.32 29.79 -29.71
N LYS A 201 2.38 30.70 -30.00
CA LYS A 201 2.16 31.26 -31.34
C LYS A 201 3.39 32.03 -31.80
#